data_AF-A0A4V2WEH0-F1
#
_entry.id   AF-A0A4V2WEH0-F1
#
_cell.length_a   1.000
_cell.length_b   1.000
_cell.length_c   1.000
_cell.angle_alpha   90.00
_cell.angle_beta   90.00
_cell.angle_gamma   90.00
#
_symmetry.space_group_name_H-M   'P 1'
#
loop_
_entity.id
_entity.type
_entity.pdbx_description
1 polymer ?
#
loop_
_entity_poly.entity_id
_entity_poly.type
_entity_poly.pdbx_seq_one_letter_code
_entity_poly.pdbx_strand_id
1 'polypeptide(L)'
;MRGKLTLTMDSSVVTEAKKLAYQKEASLSRIVEDYLRTIVHLHGGYPGVTSITAPITEGLVGMFPDDGKEYREQLEEALSEKFL
;
A
#
# COMPACT_ATOMS: atom_id res chain seq x y z
N MET A 1 -11.73 11.94 -15.81
CA MET A 1 -12.62 12.98 -15.24
C MET A 1 -12.07 13.40 -13.88
N ARG A 2 -12.26 14.66 -13.47
CA ARG A 2 -11.88 15.15 -12.12
C ARG A 2 -13.16 15.39 -11.31
N GLY A 3 -13.19 14.88 -10.08
CA GLY A 3 -14.31 15.00 -9.14
C GLY A 3 -13.86 15.55 -7.79
N LYS A 4 -14.81 16.04 -6.99
CA LYS A 4 -14.57 16.54 -5.63
C LYS A 4 -15.30 15.64 -4.63
N LEU A 5 -14.58 15.15 -3.62
CA LEU A 5 -15.15 14.42 -2.49
C LEU A 5 -15.16 15.34 -1.27
N THR A 6 -16.31 15.46 -0.60
CA THR A 6 -16.46 16.20 0.66
C THR A 6 -16.89 15.21 1.74
N LEU A 7 -16.16 15.20 2.86
CA LEU A 7 -16.36 14.26 3.96
C LEU A 7 -16.57 15.04 5.26
N THR A 8 -17.52 14.59 6.08
CA THR A 8 -17.72 15.11 7.44
C THR A 8 -17.01 14.19 8.42
N MET A 9 -16.09 14.73 9.22
CA MET A 9 -15.30 14.00 10.21
C MET A 9 -14.83 14.95 11.30
N ASP A 10 -14.28 14.40 12.38
CA ASP A 10 -13.76 15.18 13.50
C ASP A 10 -12.59 16.08 13.07
N SER A 11 -12.63 17.35 13.51
CA SER A 11 -11.58 18.35 13.24
C SER A 11 -10.20 17.97 13.78
N SER A 12 -10.14 17.22 14.88
CA SER A 12 -8.89 16.70 15.46
C SER A 12 -8.23 15.70 14.52
N VAL A 13 -9.03 14.80 13.94
CA VAL A 13 -8.57 13.81 12.95
C VAL A 13 -8.03 14.51 11.71
N VAL A 14 -8.73 15.52 11.19
CA VAL A 14 -8.24 16.30 10.02
C VAL A 14 -6.90 16.97 10.32
N THR A 15 -6.73 17.51 11.53
CA THR A 15 -5.50 18.19 11.94
C THR A 15 -4.31 17.23 11.98
N GLU A 16 -4.46 16.09 12.68
CA GLU A 16 -3.39 15.09 12.77
C GLU A 16 -3.07 14.46 11.41
N ALA A 17 -4.10 14.19 10.58
CA ALA A 17 -3.89 13.67 9.24
C ALA A 17 -3.13 14.65 8.33
N LYS A 18 -3.40 15.95 8.43
CA LYS A 18 -2.61 16.98 7.71
C LYS A 18 -1.16 17.03 8.17
N LYS A 19 -0.91 16.91 9.47
CA LYS A 19 0.44 16.87 10.04
C LYS A 19 1.22 15.66 9.55
N LEU A 20 0.59 14.48 9.57
CA LEU A 20 1.17 13.25 9.01
C LEU A 20 1.48 13.39 7.51
N ALA A 21 0.57 13.99 6.74
CA ALA A 21 0.76 14.19 5.32
C ALA A 21 1.98 15.10 5.04
N TYR A 22 2.09 16.21 5.79
CA TYR A 22 3.23 17.12 5.70
C TYR A 22 4.56 16.43 6.01
N GLN A 23 4.60 15.60 7.05
CA GLN A 23 5.81 14.81 7.41
C GLN A 23 6.21 13.82 6.31
N LYS A 24 5.25 13.39 5.47
CA LYS A 24 5.48 12.48 4.33
C LYS A 24 5.66 13.22 3.00
N GLU A 25 5.85 14.54 3.03
CA GLU A 25 5.95 15.40 1.83
C GLU A 25 4.78 15.22 0.86
N ALA A 26 3.60 14.93 1.40
CA ALA A 26 2.37 14.66 0.63
C ALA A 26 1.22 15.56 1.07
N SER A 27 0.21 15.70 0.21
CA SER A 27 -1.04 16.35 0.59
C SER A 27 -2.03 15.34 1.17
N LEU A 28 -2.90 15.78 2.09
CA LEU A 28 -3.96 14.91 2.64
C LEU A 28 -4.86 14.36 1.52
N SER A 29 -5.16 15.17 0.51
CA SER A 29 -5.95 14.73 -0.64
C SER A 29 -5.25 13.62 -1.44
N ARG A 30 -3.92 13.68 -1.57
CA ARG A 30 -3.11 12.65 -2.25
C ARG A 30 -3.21 11.32 -1.49
N ILE A 31 -3.04 11.36 -0.17
CA ILE A 31 -3.14 10.17 0.69
C ILE A 31 -4.54 9.53 0.60
N VAL A 32 -5.59 10.35 0.67
CA VAL A 32 -6.98 9.85 0.57
C VAL A 32 -7.25 9.26 -0.81
N GLU A 33 -6.81 9.92 -1.88
CA GLU A 33 -6.97 9.40 -3.24
C GLU A 33 -6.24 8.08 -3.44
N ASP A 34 -5.00 7.96 -2.96
CA ASP A 34 -4.21 6.73 -3.06
C ASP A 34 -4.86 5.58 -2.27
N TYR A 35 -5.36 5.84 -1.07
CA TYR A 35 -6.07 4.84 -0.27
C TYR A 35 -7.36 4.34 -0.98
N LEU A 36 -8.17 5.26 -1.52
CA LEU A 36 -9.36 4.91 -2.27
C LEU A 36 -9.02 4.11 -3.54
N ARG A 37 -7.93 4.47 -4.24
CA ARG A 37 -7.42 3.69 -5.38
C ARG A 37 -7.07 2.27 -4.98
N THR A 38 -6.35 2.08 -3.87
CA THR A 38 -5.99 0.75 -3.35
C THR A 38 -7.24 -0.08 -3.04
N ILE A 39 -8.24 0.49 -2.34
CA ILE A 39 -9.49 -0.23 -2.03
C ILE A 39 -10.17 -0.70 -3.32
N VAL A 40 -10.31 0.18 -4.31
CA VAL A 40 -11.04 -0.18 -5.54
C VAL A 40 -10.27 -1.21 -6.38
N HIS A 41 -8.93 -1.20 -6.36
CA HIS A 41 -8.13 -2.26 -6.98
C HIS A 41 -8.36 -3.61 -6.32
N LEU A 42 -8.31 -3.66 -4.99
CA LEU A 42 -8.49 -4.90 -4.24
C LEU A 42 -9.87 -5.53 -4.47
N HIS A 43 -10.88 -4.71 -4.76
CA HIS A 43 -12.27 -5.16 -4.98
C HIS A 43 -12.66 -5.21 -6.47
N GLY A 44 -11.69 -5.21 -7.39
CA GLY A 44 -11.90 -5.48 -8.84
C GLY A 44 -12.68 -4.39 -9.61
N GLY A 45 -12.78 -3.17 -9.08
CA GLY A 45 -13.78 -2.19 -9.53
C GLY A 45 -13.33 -1.15 -10.56
N TYR A 46 -12.10 -1.17 -11.08
CA TYR A 46 -11.64 -0.16 -12.05
C TYR A 46 -11.23 -0.79 -13.40
N PRO A 47 -12.04 -0.66 -14.47
CA PRO A 47 -11.57 -0.93 -15.81
C PRO A 47 -10.67 0.26 -16.22
N GLY A 48 -9.37 0.04 -16.32
CA GLY A 48 -8.43 1.05 -16.84
C GLY A 48 -7.40 1.60 -15.85
N VAL A 49 -7.22 0.99 -14.68
CA VAL A 49 -5.92 1.12 -14.02
C VAL A 49 -5.02 0.08 -14.62
N THR A 50 -4.22 0.50 -15.60
CA THR A 50 -2.97 -0.19 -15.93
C THR A 50 -2.27 -0.45 -14.61
N SER A 51 -1.97 -1.73 -14.36
CA SER A 51 -1.09 -2.21 -13.29
C SER A 51 -0.16 -1.09 -12.86
N ILE A 52 -0.11 -0.79 -11.56
CA ILE A 52 1.01 -0.01 -11.03
C ILE A 52 2.24 -0.86 -11.34
N THR A 53 2.82 -0.67 -12.52
CA THR A 53 4.07 -1.28 -12.91
C THR A 53 5.09 -0.54 -12.06
N ALA A 54 5.36 -1.10 -10.89
CA ALA A 54 6.49 -0.70 -10.08
C ALA A 54 7.65 -1.55 -10.61
N PRO A 55 8.45 -1.06 -11.58
CA PRO A 55 9.42 -1.88 -12.31
C PRO A 55 10.45 -2.53 -11.38
N ILE A 56 10.72 -1.90 -10.24
CA ILE A 56 11.53 -2.50 -9.18
C ILE A 56 10.81 -3.70 -8.57
N THR A 57 9.57 -3.55 -8.11
CA THR A 57 8.85 -4.66 -7.47
C THR A 57 8.50 -5.77 -8.46
N GLU A 58 8.18 -5.44 -9.72
CA GLU A 58 7.99 -6.44 -10.78
C GLU A 58 9.27 -7.22 -11.08
N GLY A 59 10.44 -6.55 -11.06
CA GLY A 59 11.73 -7.23 -11.16
C GLY A 59 12.06 -8.11 -9.96
N LEU A 60 11.52 -7.80 -8.77
CA LEU A 60 11.68 -8.60 -7.56
C LEU A 60 10.73 -9.82 -7.52
N VAL A 61 9.61 -9.80 -8.23
CA VAL A 61 8.68 -10.94 -8.32
C VAL A 61 9.39 -12.10 -9.01
N GLY A 62 9.56 -13.22 -8.31
CA GLY A 62 10.27 -14.40 -8.79
C GLY A 62 11.80 -14.38 -8.59
N MET A 63 12.37 -13.32 -8.01
CA MET A 63 13.79 -13.32 -7.60
C MET A 63 14.06 -14.21 -6.39
N PHE A 64 13.05 -14.41 -5.54
CA PHE A 64 13.11 -15.39 -4.48
C PHE A 64 12.45 -16.69 -4.98
N PRO A 65 13.13 -17.84 -4.87
CA PRO A 65 12.50 -19.11 -5.16
C PRO A 65 11.32 -19.30 -4.20
N ASP A 66 10.13 -19.47 -4.75
CA ASP A 66 8.98 -19.94 -4.00
C ASP A 66 9.09 -21.46 -3.93
N ASP A 67 9.48 -21.97 -2.76
CA ASP A 67 9.57 -23.40 -2.49
C ASP A 67 8.21 -24.01 -2.11
N GLY A 68 7.12 -23.21 -2.18
CA GLY A 68 5.76 -23.64 -1.88
C GLY A 68 5.49 -23.83 -0.40
N LYS A 69 6.44 -23.46 0.49
CA LYS A 69 6.23 -23.50 1.93
C LYS A 69 5.35 -22.33 2.38
N GLU A 70 4.57 -22.58 3.42
CA GLU A 70 3.81 -21.52 4.07
C GLU A 70 4.75 -20.46 4.66
N TYR A 71 4.42 -19.18 4.49
CA TYR A 71 5.26 -18.04 4.90
C TYR A 71 5.74 -18.13 6.36
N ARG A 72 4.89 -18.67 7.25
CA ARG A 72 5.21 -18.84 8.67
C ARG A 72 6.36 -19.83 8.89
N GLU A 73 6.42 -20.90 8.12
CA GLU A 73 7.47 -21.92 8.21
C GLU A 73 8.81 -21.37 7.72
N GLN A 74 8.79 -20.64 6.60
CA GLN A 74 9.97 -19.95 6.07
C GLN A 74 10.52 -18.90 7.05
N LEU A 75 9.63 -18.18 7.74
CA LEU A 75 10.01 -17.19 8.74
C LEU A 75 10.67 -17.86 9.96
N GLU A 76 10.12 -18.97 10.45
CA GLU A 76 10.68 -19.73 11.57
C GLU A 76 12.07 -20.32 11.22
N GLU A 77 12.24 -20.83 9.99
CA GLU A 77 13.52 -21.33 9.47
C GLU A 77 14.58 -20.22 9.41
N ALA A 78 14.28 -19.07 8.79
CA ALA A 78 15.21 -17.95 8.67
C ALA A 78 15.61 -17.34 10.03
N LEU A 79 14.67 -17.30 10.98
CA LEU A 79 14.98 -16.86 12.34
C LEU A 79 15.89 -17.87 13.04
N SER A 80 15.64 -19.16 12.87
CA SER A 80 16.48 -20.21 13.46
C SER A 80 17.92 -20.16 12.94
N GLU A 81 18.12 -19.98 11.63
CA GLU A 81 19.45 -19.86 11.03
C GLU A 81 20.21 -18.61 11.49
N LYS A 82 19.51 -17.48 11.68
CA LYS A 82 20.14 -16.21 12.10
C LYS A 82 20.63 -16.25 13.55
N PHE A 83 19.98 -17.03 14.40
CA PHE A 83 20.25 -17.11 15.83
C PHE A 83 20.99 -18.41 16.24
N LEU A 84 21.49 -19.16 15.26
CA LEU A 84 22.42 -20.29 15.43
C LEU A 84 23.88 -19.83 15.24
#